data_AF-A0A2N1G8N4-F1
#
_entry.id   AF-A0A2N1G8N4-F1
#
_cell.length_a   1.000
_cell.length_b   1.000
_cell.length_c   1.000
_cell.angle_alpha   90.00
_cell.angle_beta   90.00
_cell.angle_gamma   90.00
#
_symmetry.space_group_name_H-M   'P 1'
#
loop_
_entity.id
_entity.type
_entity.pdbx_description
1 polymer ?
#
loop_
_entity_poly.entity_id
_entity_poly.type
_entity_poly.pdbx_seq_one_letter_code
_entity_poly.pdbx_strand_id
1 'polypeptide(L)'
;MQHRYSIVISPPDTIIALVKSMKEALAVEIGWFHSKKSLAHITINEFMATDSESEGIKKQLVNICATLRPIEVYFDQYDHYPNGTFFIASQTHSKHRLE
;
A
#
# COMPACT_ATOMS: atom_id res chain seq x y z
N MET A 1 -1.97 -17.12 -19.22
CA MET A 1 -1.73 -17.72 -17.89
C MET A 1 -2.31 -16.79 -16.84
N GLN A 2 -2.57 -17.27 -15.62
CA GLN A 2 -2.99 -16.39 -14.53
C GLN A 2 -1.79 -15.87 -13.75
N HIS A 3 -1.86 -14.62 -13.32
CA HIS A 3 -0.89 -13.91 -12.50
C HIS A 3 -1.57 -13.39 -11.23
N ARG A 4 -0.78 -13.21 -10.18
CA ARG A 4 -1.21 -12.55 -8.95
C ARG A 4 -1.03 -11.04 -9.11
N TYR A 5 -2.12 -10.30 -8.96
CA TYR A 5 -2.13 -8.84 -8.98
C TYR A 5 -2.53 -8.29 -7.61
N SER A 6 -2.15 -7.04 -7.37
CA SER A 6 -2.58 -6.27 -6.21
C SER A 6 -3.08 -4.91 -6.67
N ILE A 7 -4.22 -4.48 -6.15
CA ILE A 7 -4.69 -3.10 -6.25
C ILE A 7 -4.20 -2.38 -5.02
N VAL A 8 -3.49 -1.27 -5.25
CA VAL A 8 -2.88 -0.48 -4.19
C VAL A 8 -3.16 1.00 -4.37
N ILE A 9 -3.21 1.74 -3.27
CA ILE A 9 -3.06 3.20 -3.29
C ILE A 9 -1.56 3.49 -3.20
N SER A 10 -1.02 4.14 -4.23
CA SER A 10 0.35 4.63 -4.23
C SER A 10 0.39 6.02 -3.60
N PRO A 11 1.14 6.23 -2.50
CA PRO A 11 1.40 7.56 -1.98
C PRO A 11 2.18 8.41 -3.00
N PRO A 12 2.24 9.74 -2.81
CA PRO A 12 3.15 10.60 -3.56
C PRO A 12 4.62 10.16 -3.42
N ASP A 13 5.44 10.43 -4.43
CA ASP A 13 6.86 10.03 -4.47
C ASP A 13 7.65 10.54 -3.25
N THR A 14 7.30 11.71 -2.72
CA THR A 14 7.91 12.28 -1.51
C THR A 14 7.67 11.40 -0.28
N ILE A 15 6.47 10.83 -0.16
CA ILE A 15 6.11 9.92 0.93
C ILE A 15 6.77 8.54 0.72
N ILE A 16 6.84 8.06 -0.51
CA ILE A 16 7.56 6.82 -0.83
C ILE A 16 9.04 6.93 -0.44
N ALA A 17 9.69 8.05 -0.77
CA ALA A 17 11.08 8.32 -0.41
C ALA A 17 11.27 8.41 1.12
N LEU A 18 10.37 9.10 1.81
CA LEU A 18 10.38 9.19 3.28
C LEU A 18 10.31 7.79 3.92
N VAL A 19 9.30 6.99 3.56
CA VAL A 19 9.13 5.64 4.12
C VAL A 19 10.32 4.74 3.75
N LYS A 20 10.92 4.91 2.56
CA LYS A 20 12.15 4.20 2.20
C LYS A 20 13.30 4.54 3.16
N SER A 21 13.53 5.81 3.46
CA SER A 21 14.58 6.21 4.43
C SER A 21 14.31 5.66 5.84
N MET A 22 13.03 5.63 6.27
CA MET A 22 12.65 5.02 7.56
C MET A 22 12.96 3.52 7.59
N LYS A 23 12.69 2.80 6.50
CA LYS A 23 13.01 1.37 6.36
C LYS A 23 14.51 1.10 6.35
N GLU A 24 15.28 1.96 5.70
CA GLU A 24 16.74 1.88 5.68
C GLU A 24 17.32 2.11 7.08
N ALA A 25 16.85 3.12 7.80
CA ALA A 25 17.24 3.36 9.20
C ALA A 25 16.86 2.18 10.10
N LEU A 26 15.62 1.67 10.00
CA LEU A 26 15.20 0.49 10.75
C LEU A 26 16.09 -0.73 10.45
N ALA A 27 16.45 -0.93 9.18
CA ALA A 27 17.32 -2.03 8.78
C ALA A 27 18.75 -1.92 9.31
N VAL A 28 19.25 -0.72 9.63
CA VAL A 28 20.53 -0.55 10.33
C VAL A 28 20.42 -1.08 11.76
N GLU A 29 19.30 -0.81 12.43
CA GLU A 29 19.08 -1.19 13.83
C GLU A 29 18.75 -2.68 14.02
N ILE A 30 17.87 -3.25 13.17
CA ILE A 30 17.36 -4.62 13.35
C ILE A 30 17.80 -5.59 12.26
N GLY A 31 18.60 -5.13 11.29
CA GLY A 31 19.09 -5.92 10.17
C GLY A 31 18.03 -6.19 9.08
N TRP A 32 17.09 -7.11 9.34
CA TRP A 32 16.15 -7.61 8.34
C TRP A 32 14.70 -7.68 8.83
N PHE A 33 13.77 -7.34 7.93
CA PHE A 33 12.32 -7.49 8.10
C PHE A 33 11.66 -7.66 6.72
N HIS A 34 10.47 -8.28 6.70
CA HIS A 34 9.83 -8.75 5.46
C HIS A 34 9.50 -7.64 4.45
N SER A 35 9.15 -6.44 4.93
CA SER A 35 8.78 -5.30 4.06
C SER A 35 9.95 -4.40 3.65
N LYS A 36 11.21 -4.74 3.99
CA LYS A 36 12.41 -3.90 3.78
C LYS A 36 12.59 -3.40 2.36
N LYS A 37 12.38 -4.29 1.37
CA LYS A 37 12.58 -3.97 -0.06
C LYS A 37 11.28 -3.58 -0.79
N SER A 38 10.15 -3.55 -0.10
CA SER A 38 8.87 -3.18 -0.69
C SER A 38 8.70 -1.66 -0.76
N LEU A 39 8.19 -1.14 -1.87
CA LEU A 39 7.78 0.26 -1.98
C LEU A 39 6.61 0.55 -1.03
N ALA A 40 6.51 1.79 -0.55
CA ALA A 40 5.39 2.19 0.29
C ALA A 40 4.10 2.19 -0.55
N HIS A 41 3.09 1.46 -0.07
CA HIS A 41 1.76 1.39 -0.68
C HIS A 41 0.74 0.94 0.35
N ILE A 42 -0.54 1.22 0.09
CA ILE A 42 -1.66 0.71 0.88
C ILE A 42 -2.37 -0.31 -0.01
N THR A 43 -2.31 -1.59 0.36
CA THR A 43 -3.00 -2.66 -0.37
C THR A 43 -4.50 -2.58 -0.11
N ILE A 44 -5.30 -2.54 -1.18
CA ILE A 44 -6.76 -2.64 -1.12
C ILE A 44 -7.18 -4.11 -1.28
N ASN A 45 -6.66 -4.79 -2.31
CA ASN A 45 -7.04 -6.18 -2.61
C ASN A 45 -5.95 -6.89 -3.41
N GLU A 46 -5.82 -8.20 -3.21
CA GLU A 46 -4.99 -9.10 -4.03
C GLU A 46 -5.87 -10.15 -4.73
N PHE A 47 -5.60 -10.45 -6.00
CA PHE A 47 -6.42 -11.38 -6.78
C PHE A 47 -5.61 -12.07 -7.89
N MET A 48 -6.16 -13.18 -8.40
CA MET A 48 -5.62 -13.88 -9.57
C MET A 48 -6.39 -13.45 -10.81
N ALA A 49 -5.68 -13.13 -11.88
CA ALA A 49 -6.29 -12.78 -13.17
C ALA A 49 -5.35 -13.14 -14.33
N THR A 50 -5.89 -13.35 -15.52
CA THR A 50 -5.13 -13.32 -16.77
C THR A 50 -4.82 -11.89 -17.20
N ASP A 51 -3.89 -11.69 -18.14
CA ASP A 51 -3.57 -10.36 -18.67
C ASP A 51 -4.79 -9.67 -19.30
N SER A 52 -5.69 -10.44 -19.94
CA SER A 52 -6.92 -9.91 -20.52
C SER A 52 -7.90 -9.43 -19.44
N GLU A 53 -8.07 -10.22 -18.37
CA GLU A 53 -8.91 -9.85 -17.23
C GLU A 53 -8.34 -8.64 -16.48
N SER A 54 -7.02 -8.56 -16.31
CA SER A 54 -6.37 -7.44 -15.62
C SER A 54 -6.54 -6.11 -16.38
N GLU A 55 -6.47 -6.12 -17.72
CA GLU A 55 -6.81 -4.95 -18.54
C GLU A 55 -8.29 -4.56 -18.41
N GLY A 56 -9.20 -5.53 -18.29
CA GLY A 56 -10.60 -5.27 -17.97
C GLY A 56 -10.79 -4.59 -16.62
N ILE A 57 -10.12 -5.09 -15.58
CA ILE A 57 -10.15 -4.53 -14.22
C ILE A 57 -9.58 -3.11 -14.22
N LYS A 58 -8.46 -2.87 -14.91
CA LYS A 58 -7.84 -1.54 -15.04
C LYS A 58 -8.81 -0.51 -15.61
N LYS A 59 -9.58 -0.86 -16.65
CA LYS A 59 -10.61 0.02 -17.23
C LYS A 59 -11.71 0.35 -16.22
N GLN A 60 -12.16 -0.63 -15.43
CA GLN A 60 -13.16 -0.39 -14.39
C GLN A 60 -12.61 0.53 -13.29
N LEU A 61 -11.36 0.32 -12.86
CA LEU A 61 -10.72 1.18 -11.86
C LEU A 61 -10.61 2.63 -12.34
N VAL A 62 -10.29 2.88 -13.62
CA VAL A 62 -10.27 4.25 -14.17
C VAL A 62 -11.64 4.91 -14.04
N ASN A 63 -12.72 4.20 -14.37
CA ASN A 63 -14.08 4.74 -14.25
C ASN A 63 -14.47 5.01 -12.80
N ILE A 64 -14.12 4.12 -11.87
CA ILE A 64 -14.36 4.31 -10.44
C ILE A 64 -13.60 5.56 -9.96
N CYS A 65 -12.29 5.63 -10.22
CA CYS A 65 -11.44 6.75 -9.82
C CYS A 65 -11.91 8.10 -10.37
N ALA A 66 -12.53 8.13 -11.55
CA ALA A 66 -13.08 9.37 -12.12
C ALA A 66 -14.23 9.97 -11.29
N THR A 67 -14.87 9.17 -10.44
CA THR A 67 -15.98 9.60 -9.56
C THR A 67 -15.55 9.87 -8.12
N LEU A 68 -14.37 9.40 -7.73
CA LEU A 68 -13.86 9.54 -6.37
C LEU A 68 -13.23 10.93 -6.18
N ARG A 69 -13.39 11.48 -4.97
CA ARG A 69 -12.70 12.70 -4.55
C ARG A 69 -11.45 12.31 -3.76
N PRO A 70 -10.31 12.99 -3.95
CA PRO A 70 -9.15 12.80 -3.11
C PRO A 70 -9.50 13.05 -1.64
N ILE A 71 -9.00 12.18 -0.78
CA ILE A 71 -9.12 12.31 0.67
C ILE A 71 -7.74 12.41 1.28
N GLU A 72 -7.62 13.24 2.30
CA GLU A 72 -6.42 13.30 3.12
C GLU A 72 -6.55 12.30 4.29
N VAL A 73 -5.49 11.53 4.49
CA VAL A 73 -5.37 10.47 5.49
C VAL A 73 -4.05 10.61 6.24
N TYR A 74 -4.08 10.32 7.53
CA TYR A 74 -2.95 10.50 8.43
C TYR A 74 -2.51 9.15 8.99
N PHE A 75 -1.20 8.93 8.99
CA PHE A 75 -0.52 7.73 9.45
C PHE A 75 0.52 8.12 10.48
N ASP A 76 0.31 7.76 11.74
CA ASP A 76 1.18 8.13 12.86
C ASP A 76 1.37 7.02 13.89
N GLN A 77 0.76 5.86 13.66
CA GLN A 77 0.89 4.69 14.50
C GLN A 77 1.78 3.65 13.81
N TYR A 78 2.49 2.85 14.60
CA TYR A 78 3.29 1.74 14.11
C TYR A 78 2.81 0.46 14.74
N ASP A 79 2.81 -0.62 13.97
CA ASP A 79 2.49 -1.94 14.47
C ASP A 79 3.15 -3.01 13.59
N HIS A 80 2.94 -4.27 13.95
CA HIS A 80 3.53 -5.40 13.28
C HIS A 80 2.57 -6.58 13.23
N TYR A 81 2.68 -7.36 12.17
CA TYR A 81 2.01 -8.66 12.10
C TYR A 81 2.86 -9.74 12.79
N PRO A 82 2.25 -10.83 13.29
CA PRO A 82 2.96 -11.96 13.91
C PRO A 82 4.05 -12.58 13.01
N ASN A 83 3.94 -12.39 11.69
CA ASN A 83 4.94 -12.83 10.72
C ASN A 83 6.17 -11.90 10.62
N GLY A 84 6.33 -10.91 11.51
CA GLY A 84 7.47 -9.99 11.52
C GLY A 84 7.40 -8.87 10.48
N THR A 85 6.24 -8.63 9.88
CA THR A 85 6.04 -7.49 8.97
C THR A 85 5.66 -6.24 9.75
N PHE A 86 6.52 -5.22 9.72
CA PHE A 86 6.22 -3.89 10.26
C PHE A 86 5.40 -3.06 9.26
N PHE A 87 4.43 -2.31 9.80
CA PHE A 87 3.60 -1.39 9.04
C PHE A 87 3.33 -0.08 9.79
N ILE A 88 2.98 0.96 9.02
CA ILE A 88 2.52 2.24 9.54
C ILE A 88 0.99 2.20 9.45
N ALA A 89 0.31 2.37 10.59
CA ALA A 89 -1.13 2.32 10.69
C ALA A 89 -1.75 3.73 10.60
N SER A 90 -2.94 3.80 10.01
CA SER A 90 -3.71 5.04 9.92
C SER A 90 -4.32 5.40 11.28
N GLN A 91 -4.51 6.71 11.51
CA GLN A 91 -5.28 7.19 12.66
C GLN A 91 -6.71 6.66 12.61
N THR A 92 -7.34 6.47 13.77
CA THR A 92 -8.73 6.00 13.88
C THR A 92 -9.70 6.84 13.02
N HIS A 93 -9.52 8.16 12.96
CA HIS A 93 -10.38 9.01 12.12
C HIS A 93 -10.14 8.82 10.61
N SER A 94 -8.96 8.34 10.21
CA SER A 94 -8.59 8.12 8.81
C SER A 94 -9.10 6.76 8.33
N LYS A 95 -9.31 5.79 9.24
CA LYS A 95 -9.94 4.49 8.93
C LYS A 95 -11.32 4.67 8.32
N HIS A 96 -12.17 5.51 8.92
CA HIS A 96 -13.52 5.80 8.39
C HIS A 96 -13.54 6.49 7.01
N ARG A 97 -12.40 6.97 6.52
CA ARG A 97 -12.30 7.53 5.16
C ARG A 97 -11.77 6.50 4.16
N LEU A 98 -11.16 5.41 4.66
CA LEU A 98 -10.59 4.32 3.86
C LEU A 98 -11.53 3.11 3.76
N GLU A 99 -12.58 3.06 4.58
CA GLU A 99 -13.70 2.09 4.58
C GLU A 99 -14.89 2.61 3.76
#